data_AF-A0A0D7A8E8-F1
#
_entry.id   AF-A0A0D7A8E8-F1
#
_cell.length_a   1.000
_cell.length_b   1.000
_cell.length_c   1.000
_cell.angle_alpha   90.00
_cell.angle_beta   90.00
_cell.angle_gamma   90.00
#
_symmetry.space_group_name_H-M   'P 1'
#
loop_
_entity.id
_entity.type
_entity.pdbx_description
1 polymer ?
#
loop_
_entity_poly.entity_id
_entity_poly.type
_entity_poly.pdbx_seq_one_letter_code
_entity_poly.pdbx_strand_id
1 'polypeptide(L)'
;MWGRRPQSTNYCNSVVTMLEDELTERDQVHRQTANTIVKHLVLGVAGLGCEDSTMHLMNLVWPNSFETSPHVIGAVVDAREAILLCLGPGVLLSYVFRGLFHPARKIREVYWCIYNALYLGTADVLISFFLDLGELSEDQNVYDRYPLQMFV
;
A
#
# COMPACT_ATOMS: atom_id res chain seq x y z
N MET A 1 29.60 -7.26 -15.51
CA MET A 1 28.70 -8.43 -15.37
C MET A 1 27.27 -7.93 -15.61
N TRP A 2 26.79 -7.93 -16.86
CA TRP A 2 25.43 -7.51 -17.20
C TRP A 2 24.46 -8.63 -16.79
N GLY A 3 23.95 -8.58 -15.56
CA GLY A 3 22.86 -9.45 -15.13
C GLY A 3 21.62 -9.14 -15.96
N ARG A 4 21.03 -10.16 -16.59
CA ARG A 4 19.74 -10.01 -17.30
C ARG A 4 18.74 -9.38 -16.33
N ARG A 5 18.19 -8.21 -16.70
CA ARG A 5 17.03 -7.67 -15.98
C ARG A 5 15.91 -8.72 -16.02
N PRO A 6 15.16 -8.92 -14.92
CA PRO A 6 13.99 -9.78 -14.91
C PRO A 6 13.10 -9.50 -16.12
N GLN A 7 12.64 -10.56 -16.79
CA GLN A 7 11.86 -10.42 -18.01
C GLN A 7 10.55 -9.63 -17.78
N SER A 8 10.03 -9.66 -16.54
CA SER A 8 8.82 -8.95 -16.07
C SER A 8 8.86 -7.44 -16.33
N THR A 9 10.01 -6.78 -16.23
CA THR A 9 10.09 -5.32 -16.40
C THR A 9 9.71 -4.86 -17.80
N ASN A 10 9.91 -5.71 -18.80
CA ASN A 10 9.62 -5.35 -20.19
C ASN A 10 8.12 -5.47 -20.52
N TYR A 11 7.34 -6.11 -19.65
CA TYR A 11 5.93 -6.43 -19.90
C TYR A 11 4.97 -5.79 -18.90
N CYS A 12 5.47 -5.20 -17.80
CA CYS A 12 4.63 -4.60 -16.75
C CYS A 12 3.58 -3.65 -17.36
N ASN A 13 4.01 -2.66 -18.13
CA ASN A 13 3.11 -1.66 -18.72
C ASN A 13 2.10 -2.27 -19.72
N SER A 14 2.46 -3.37 -20.39
CA SER A 14 1.58 -4.04 -21.35
C SER A 14 0.48 -4.85 -20.67
N VAL A 15 0.70 -5.32 -19.44
CA VAL A 15 -0.23 -6.17 -18.68
C VAL A 15 -1.15 -5.33 -17.79
N VAL A 16 -0.76 -4.10 -17.43
CA VAL A 16 -1.53 -3.21 -16.55
C VAL A 16 -2.97 -2.99 -17.03
N THR A 17 -3.19 -2.77 -18.32
CA THR A 17 -4.54 -2.52 -18.86
C THR A 17 -5.46 -3.74 -18.75
N MET A 18 -4.92 -4.95 -18.89
CA MET A 18 -5.68 -6.18 -18.66
C MET A 18 -6.02 -6.34 -17.16
N LEU A 19 -5.07 -6.05 -16.28
CA LEU A 19 -5.31 -6.12 -14.83
C LEU A 19 -6.30 -5.07 -14.35
N GLU A 20 -6.39 -3.93 -15.00
CA GLU A 20 -7.38 -2.90 -14.68
C GLU A 20 -8.82 -3.40 -14.86
N ASP A 21 -9.08 -4.10 -15.96
CA ASP A 21 -10.38 -4.73 -16.21
C ASP A 21 -10.66 -5.81 -15.15
N GLU A 22 -9.72 -6.74 -14.95
CA GLU A 22 -9.89 -7.87 -14.03
C GLU A 22 -10.00 -7.44 -12.54
N LEU A 23 -9.34 -6.35 -12.12
CA LEU A 23 -9.43 -5.83 -10.76
C LEU A 23 -10.75 -5.08 -10.49
N THR A 24 -11.42 -4.59 -11.53
CA THR A 24 -12.68 -3.85 -11.44
C THR A 24 -13.91 -4.69 -11.79
N GLU A 25 -13.70 -5.92 -12.27
CA GLU A 25 -14.76 -6.85 -12.62
C GLU A 25 -15.66 -7.20 -11.43
N ARG A 26 -16.92 -7.55 -11.69
CA ARG A 26 -17.92 -7.91 -10.67
C ARG A 26 -17.65 -9.25 -10.02
N ASP A 27 -17.06 -10.20 -10.74
CA ASP A 27 -16.73 -11.51 -10.20
C ASP A 27 -15.55 -11.42 -9.22
N GLN A 28 -15.77 -11.91 -8.00
CA GLN A 28 -14.75 -11.98 -6.97
C GLN A 28 -13.57 -12.91 -7.35
N VAL A 29 -13.79 -13.92 -8.20
CA VAL A 29 -12.73 -14.84 -8.64
C VAL A 29 -11.73 -14.15 -9.56
N HIS A 30 -12.22 -13.28 -10.45
CA HIS A 30 -11.37 -12.43 -11.28
C HIS A 30 -10.53 -11.49 -10.42
N ARG A 31 -11.17 -10.78 -9.49
CA ARG A 31 -10.44 -9.91 -8.55
C ARG A 31 -9.41 -10.68 -7.71
N GLN A 32 -9.75 -11.87 -7.20
CA GLN A 32 -8.81 -12.70 -6.46
C GLN A 32 -7.58 -13.08 -7.30
N THR A 33 -7.82 -13.54 -8.53
CA THR A 33 -6.75 -13.96 -9.45
C THR A 33 -5.90 -12.78 -9.87
N ALA A 34 -6.52 -11.65 -10.19
CA ALA A 34 -5.84 -10.41 -10.54
C ALA A 34 -4.94 -9.90 -9.41
N ASN A 35 -5.42 -9.88 -8.16
CA ASN A 35 -4.60 -9.53 -6.99
C ASN A 35 -3.39 -10.48 -6.83
N THR A 36 -3.60 -11.77 -7.07
CA THR A 36 -2.50 -12.76 -7.04
C THR A 36 -1.47 -12.49 -8.15
N ILE A 37 -1.92 -12.10 -9.35
CA ILE A 37 -1.02 -11.70 -10.45
C ILE A 37 -0.25 -10.42 -10.08
N VAL A 38 -0.93 -9.41 -9.52
CA VAL A 38 -0.32 -8.17 -9.05
C VAL A 38 0.79 -8.46 -8.04
N LYS A 39 0.55 -9.33 -7.05
CA LYS A 39 1.58 -9.77 -6.09
C LYS A 39 2.87 -10.22 -6.79
N HIS A 40 2.76 -11.17 -7.72
CA HIS A 40 3.93 -11.73 -8.39
C HIS A 40 4.59 -10.75 -9.35
N LEU A 41 3.79 -9.94 -10.06
CA LEU A 41 4.28 -8.93 -10.97
C LEU A 41 5.11 -7.88 -10.20
N VAL A 42 4.55 -7.34 -9.12
CA VAL A 42 5.18 -6.27 -8.33
C VAL A 42 6.44 -6.76 -7.64
N LEU A 43 6.43 -7.96 -7.03
CA LEU A 43 7.65 -8.57 -6.48
C LEU A 43 8.75 -8.75 -7.53
N GLY A 44 8.36 -9.07 -8.77
CA GLY A 44 9.28 -9.24 -9.88
C GLY A 44 9.82 -7.93 -10.49
N VAL A 45 9.24 -6.78 -10.16
CA VAL A 45 9.65 -5.46 -10.69
C VAL A 45 10.11 -4.47 -9.61
N ALA A 46 10.12 -4.87 -8.34
CA ALA A 46 10.55 -4.03 -7.24
C ALA A 46 11.99 -3.51 -7.44
N GLY A 47 12.16 -2.18 -7.39
CA GLY A 47 13.45 -1.52 -7.57
C GLY A 47 13.94 -1.43 -9.02
N LEU A 48 13.08 -1.69 -10.02
CA LEU A 48 13.44 -1.69 -11.44
C LEU A 48 12.86 -0.52 -12.25
N GLY A 49 12.31 0.51 -11.59
CA GLY A 49 11.77 1.69 -12.28
C GLY A 49 10.33 1.52 -12.76
N CYS A 50 9.54 0.63 -12.14
CA CYS A 50 8.13 0.37 -12.48
C CYS A 50 7.16 0.91 -11.42
N GLU A 51 7.58 1.93 -10.65
CA GLU A 51 6.82 2.50 -9.56
C GLU A 51 5.53 3.17 -10.05
N ASP A 52 5.54 3.84 -11.21
CA ASP A 52 4.35 4.49 -11.79
C ASP A 52 3.23 3.48 -12.06
N SER A 53 3.56 2.37 -12.71
CA SER A 53 2.61 1.29 -12.99
C SER A 53 2.14 0.59 -11.72
N THR A 54 3.04 0.44 -10.75
CA THR A 54 2.69 -0.13 -9.44
C THR A 54 1.76 0.80 -8.64
N MET A 55 1.96 2.12 -8.74
CA MET A 55 1.09 3.12 -8.14
C MET A 55 -0.31 3.10 -8.76
N HIS A 56 -0.41 2.92 -10.08
CA HIS A 56 -1.70 2.72 -10.76
C HIS A 56 -2.41 1.46 -10.25
N LEU A 57 -1.72 0.32 -10.21
CA LEU A 57 -2.27 -0.93 -9.68
C LEU A 57 -2.70 -0.80 -8.21
N MET A 58 -1.95 -0.06 -7.40
CA MET A 58 -2.31 0.22 -6.00
C MET A 58 -3.68 0.91 -5.88
N ASN A 59 -3.97 1.88 -6.76
CA ASN A 59 -5.28 2.55 -6.76
C ASN A 59 -6.44 1.60 -7.07
N LEU A 60 -6.20 0.57 -7.88
CA LEU A 60 -7.19 -0.44 -8.25
C LEU A 60 -7.32 -1.55 -7.18
N VAL A 61 -6.23 -1.89 -6.51
CA VAL A 61 -6.22 -2.88 -5.42
C VAL A 61 -6.85 -2.31 -4.14
N TRP A 62 -6.66 -1.02 -3.85
CA TRP A 62 -7.05 -0.43 -2.57
C TRP A 62 -8.53 -0.60 -2.20
N PRO A 63 -9.51 -0.37 -3.11
CA PRO A 63 -10.94 -0.58 -2.83
C PRO A 63 -11.29 -2.01 -2.44
N ASN A 64 -10.55 -3.01 -2.95
CA ASN A 64 -10.77 -4.43 -2.66
C ASN A 64 -10.45 -4.81 -1.21
N SER A 65 -9.85 -3.91 -0.41
CA SER A 65 -9.62 -4.11 1.02
C SER A 65 -10.92 -4.21 1.85
N PHE A 66 -12.05 -3.80 1.27
CA PHE A 66 -13.38 -3.86 1.89
C PHE A 66 -14.19 -5.09 1.50
N GLU A 67 -13.59 -6.01 0.76
CA GLU A 67 -14.21 -7.28 0.43
C GLU A 67 -14.54 -8.10 1.68
N THR A 68 -15.48 -9.02 1.53
CA THR A 68 -15.93 -9.89 2.63
C THR A 68 -15.44 -11.33 2.47
N SER A 69 -15.12 -11.73 1.24
CA SER A 69 -14.66 -13.09 0.95
C SER A 69 -13.24 -13.31 1.48
N PRO A 70 -13.00 -14.34 2.31
CA PRO A 70 -11.69 -14.58 2.91
C PRO A 70 -10.61 -14.87 1.87
N HIS A 71 -10.98 -15.50 0.74
CA HIS A 71 -10.04 -15.81 -0.34
C HIS A 71 -9.57 -14.55 -1.07
N VAL A 72 -10.48 -13.60 -1.32
CA VAL A 72 -10.15 -12.33 -1.98
C VAL A 72 -9.33 -11.45 -1.04
N ILE A 73 -9.73 -11.34 0.23
CA ILE A 73 -9.00 -10.55 1.23
C ILE A 73 -7.56 -11.05 1.37
N GLY A 74 -7.35 -12.37 1.42
CA GLY A 74 -6.01 -12.95 1.45
C GLY A 74 -5.15 -12.52 0.25
N ALA A 75 -5.72 -12.58 -0.96
CA ALA A 75 -5.01 -12.13 -2.17
C ALA A 75 -4.72 -10.62 -2.16
N VAL A 76 -5.64 -9.79 -1.65
CA VAL A 76 -5.46 -8.33 -1.53
C VAL A 76 -4.38 -7.98 -0.51
N VAL A 77 -4.33 -8.68 0.63
CA VAL A 77 -3.26 -8.51 1.63
C VAL A 77 -1.90 -8.82 1.01
N ASP A 78 -1.78 -9.96 0.33
CA ASP A 78 -0.56 -10.37 -0.36
C ASP A 78 -0.12 -9.35 -1.43
N ALA A 79 -1.06 -8.86 -2.24
CA ALA A 79 -0.79 -7.86 -3.28
C ALA A 79 -0.30 -6.53 -2.67
N ARG A 80 -0.93 -6.09 -1.57
CA ARG A 80 -0.55 -4.86 -0.86
C ARG A 80 0.83 -4.97 -0.21
N GLU A 81 1.18 -6.12 0.36
CA GLU A 81 2.53 -6.36 0.89
C GLU A 81 3.59 -6.35 -0.22
N ALA A 82 3.28 -6.88 -1.41
CA ALA A 82 4.16 -6.74 -2.57
C ALA A 82 4.34 -5.28 -2.98
N ILE A 83 3.25 -4.50 -3.02
CA ILE A 83 3.28 -3.07 -3.35
C ILE A 83 4.08 -2.26 -2.32
N LEU A 84 3.98 -2.61 -1.03
CA LEU A 84 4.80 -2.00 0.03
C LEU A 84 6.29 -2.10 -0.30
N LEU A 85 6.76 -3.23 -0.80
CA LEU A 85 8.18 -3.43 -1.13
C LEU A 85 8.63 -2.63 -2.36
N CYS A 86 7.71 -2.32 -3.29
CA CYS A 86 8.05 -1.59 -4.50
C CYS A 86 7.91 -0.07 -4.34
N LEU A 87 6.86 0.43 -3.67
CA LEU A 87 6.60 1.87 -3.49
C LEU A 87 7.14 2.42 -2.16
N GLY A 88 7.35 1.55 -1.18
CA GLY A 88 7.77 1.93 0.17
C GLY A 88 6.60 2.26 1.12
N PRO A 89 6.90 2.34 2.43
CA PRO A 89 5.88 2.49 3.48
C PRO A 89 5.22 3.87 3.49
N GLY A 90 5.90 4.94 3.07
CA GLY A 90 5.35 6.29 3.09
C GLY A 90 4.12 6.47 2.18
N VAL A 91 4.14 5.84 1.00
CA VAL A 91 3.00 5.86 0.08
C VAL A 91 1.81 5.13 0.72
N LEU A 92 2.01 3.91 1.24
CA LEU A 92 0.95 3.16 1.90
C LEU A 92 0.39 3.89 3.12
N LEU A 93 1.25 4.46 3.96
CA LEU A 93 0.84 5.20 5.15
C LEU A 93 -0.08 6.38 4.79
N SER A 94 0.21 7.06 3.67
CA SER A 94 -0.61 8.17 3.17
C SER A 94 -2.04 7.73 2.79
N TYR A 95 -2.22 6.50 2.30
CA TYR A 95 -3.55 5.94 2.08
C TYR A 95 -4.21 5.60 3.42
N VAL A 96 -3.46 4.98 4.34
CA VAL A 96 -3.96 4.53 5.65
C VAL A 96 -4.51 5.70 6.49
N PHE A 97 -3.83 6.86 6.50
CA PHE A 97 -4.28 8.00 7.31
C PHE A 97 -5.71 8.45 7.01
N ARG A 98 -6.20 8.28 5.77
CA ARG A 98 -7.56 8.68 5.38
C ARG A 98 -8.66 7.90 6.10
N GLY A 99 -8.39 6.66 6.50
CA GLY A 99 -9.38 5.77 7.12
C GLY A 99 -9.14 5.48 8.61
N LEU A 100 -7.95 5.79 9.13
CA LEU A 100 -7.54 5.41 10.50
C LEU A 100 -8.48 5.97 11.59
N PHE A 101 -8.88 7.24 11.43
CA PHE A 101 -9.77 7.96 12.36
C PHE A 101 -11.18 8.18 11.78
N HIS A 102 -11.57 7.44 10.75
CA HIS A 102 -12.88 7.60 10.10
C HIS A 102 -14.04 7.35 11.09
N PRO A 103 -15.17 8.10 11.07
CA PRO A 103 -16.24 7.93 12.06
C PRO A 103 -16.93 6.55 12.01
N ALA A 104 -17.02 5.93 10.83
CA ALA A 104 -17.60 4.59 10.68
C ALA A 104 -16.65 3.49 11.17
N ARG A 105 -17.12 2.66 12.11
CA ARG A 105 -16.38 1.53 12.69
C ARG A 105 -15.89 0.52 11.65
N LYS A 106 -16.74 0.16 10.69
CA LYS A 106 -16.40 -0.80 9.62
C LYS A 106 -15.20 -0.35 8.79
N ILE A 107 -15.02 0.97 8.62
CA ILE A 107 -13.87 1.52 7.91
C ILE A 107 -12.63 1.47 8.78
N ARG A 108 -12.73 1.93 10.03
CA ARG A 108 -11.60 1.89 10.96
C ARG A 108 -11.04 0.49 11.15
N GLU A 109 -11.88 -0.53 11.33
CA GLU A 109 -11.43 -1.91 11.56
C GLU A 109 -10.50 -2.42 10.45
N VAL A 110 -10.85 -2.16 9.18
CA VAL A 110 -9.99 -2.50 8.03
C VAL A 110 -8.69 -1.69 8.07
N TYR A 111 -8.78 -0.37 8.23
CA TYR A 111 -7.60 0.51 8.19
C TYR A 111 -6.63 0.27 9.34
N TRP A 112 -7.11 -0.01 10.55
CA TRP A 112 -6.27 -0.39 11.69
C TRP A 112 -5.58 -1.73 11.46
N CYS A 113 -6.25 -2.69 10.83
CA CYS A 113 -5.61 -3.95 10.43
C CYS A 113 -4.45 -3.69 9.46
N ILE A 114 -4.66 -2.84 8.45
CA ILE A 114 -3.61 -2.46 7.49
C ILE A 114 -2.46 -1.73 8.19
N TYR A 115 -2.78 -0.77 9.07
CA TYR A 115 -1.78 -0.02 9.84
C TYR A 115 -0.93 -0.94 10.72
N ASN A 116 -1.54 -1.89 11.41
CA ASN A 116 -0.82 -2.83 12.27
C ASN A 116 0.18 -3.68 11.48
N ALA A 117 -0.21 -4.18 10.31
CA ALA A 117 0.69 -4.92 9.42
C ALA A 117 1.86 -4.04 8.95
N LEU A 118 1.58 -2.80 8.54
CA LEU A 118 2.60 -1.84 8.11
C LEU A 118 3.59 -1.51 9.23
N TYR A 119 3.07 -1.27 10.44
CA TYR A 119 3.85 -0.95 11.62
C TYR A 119 4.77 -2.11 12.02
N LEU A 120 4.27 -3.35 11.98
CA LEU A 120 5.08 -4.54 12.26
C LEU A 120 6.23 -4.73 11.27
N GLY A 121 6.04 -4.37 9.99
CA GLY A 121 7.05 -4.56 8.95
C GLY A 121 8.11 -3.46 8.84
N THR A 122 7.76 -2.21 9.17
CA THR A 122 8.59 -1.02 8.84
C THR A 122 8.56 0.08 9.91
N ALA A 123 8.50 -0.28 11.19
CA ALA A 123 8.34 0.67 12.31
C ALA A 123 9.38 1.82 12.33
N ASP A 124 10.63 1.50 12.03
CA ASP A 124 11.76 2.44 12.01
C ASP A 124 11.63 3.46 10.89
N VAL A 125 11.26 3.01 9.68
CA VAL A 125 11.11 3.85 8.50
C VAL A 125 9.87 4.75 8.60
N LEU A 126 8.81 4.31 9.28
CA LEU A 126 7.58 5.08 9.44
C LEU A 126 7.77 6.41 10.18
N ILE A 127 8.80 6.54 11.02
CA ILE A 127 9.08 7.76 11.80
C ILE A 127 9.15 9.00 10.88
N SER A 128 9.78 8.85 9.72
CA SER A 128 9.95 9.91 8.72
C SER A 128 8.66 10.28 7.98
N PHE A 129 7.63 9.43 8.02
CA PHE A 129 6.41 9.58 7.24
C PHE A 129 5.17 9.93 8.08
N PHE A 130 5.25 9.90 9.41
CA PHE A 130 4.14 10.37 10.24
C PHE A 130 3.85 11.85 10.01
N LEU A 131 2.57 12.20 9.98
CA LEU A 131 2.09 13.59 9.89
C LEU A 131 2.61 14.40 11.07
N ASP A 132 2.88 15.69 10.82
CA ASP A 132 3.12 16.62 11.90
C ASP A 132 1.78 16.96 12.57
N LEU A 133 1.73 16.80 13.89
CA LEU A 133 0.55 17.06 14.72
C LEU A 133 0.82 18.18 15.73
N GLY A 134 1.92 18.94 15.58
CA GLY A 134 2.29 20.03 16.47
C GLY A 134 1.15 21.05 16.67
N GLU A 135 0.42 21.38 15.60
CA GLU A 135 -0.73 22.31 15.63
C GLU A 135 -1.92 21.81 16.48
N LEU A 136 -2.00 20.50 16.74
CA LEU A 136 -3.05 19.90 17.56
C LEU A 136 -2.65 19.82 19.05
N SER A 137 -1.48 20.36 19.42
CA SER A 137 -1.04 20.36 20.81
C SER A 137 -1.95 21.25 21.66
N GLU A 138 -2.39 20.70 22.78
CA GLU A 138 -3.22 21.39 23.78
C GLU A 138 -2.43 21.50 25.09
N ASP A 139 -2.91 22.31 26.04
CA ASP A 139 -2.26 22.50 27.35
C ASP A 139 -1.99 21.18 28.10
N GLN A 140 -2.77 20.12 27.83
CA GLN A 140 -2.61 18.81 28.43
C GLN A 140 -1.66 17.88 27.67
N ASN A 141 -1.59 17.98 26.34
CA ASN A 141 -0.88 17.04 25.47
C ASN A 141 -0.02 17.77 24.45
N VAL A 142 1.28 17.49 24.46
CA VAL A 142 2.24 18.00 23.48
C VAL A 142 2.48 16.93 22.42
N TYR A 143 2.09 17.21 21.17
CA TYR A 143 2.26 16.28 20.04
C TYR A 143 3.45 16.63 19.13
N ASP A 144 4.16 17.70 19.47
CA ASP A 144 5.26 18.23 18.68
C ASP A 144 6.52 17.36 18.75
N ARG A 145 7.26 17.25 17.64
CA ARG A 145 8.46 16.41 17.51
C ARG A 145 9.72 17.26 17.43
N TYR A 146 10.01 18.02 18.48
CA TYR A 146 11.12 18.98 18.54
C TYR A 146 12.48 18.48 18.01
N PRO A 147 12.92 17.23 18.28
CA PRO A 147 14.20 16.75 17.76
C PRO A 147 14.29 16.69 16.24
N LEU A 148 13.17 16.53 15.53
CA LEU A 148 13.12 16.47 14.06
C LEU A 148 13.13 17.86 13.40
N GLN A 149 12.82 18.92 14.15
CA GLN A 149 12.74 20.30 13.65
C GLN A 149 14.05 21.07 13.83
N MET A 150 15.02 20.48 14.54
CA MET A 150 16.29 21.13 14.83
C MET A 150 17.16 21.24 13.56
N PHE A 151 17.65 22.44 13.27
CA PHE A 151 18.58 22.72 12.18
C PHE A 151 19.91 23.17 12.79
N VAL A 152 21.01 22.49 12.44
CA VAL A 152 22.40 22.82 12.87
C VAL A 152 23.11 23.55 11.75
#